data_AF-A0A927T172-F1
#
_entry.id   AF-A0A927T172-F1
#
_cell.length_a   1.000
_cell.length_b   1.000
_cell.length_c   1.000
_cell.angle_alpha   90.00
_cell.angle_beta   90.00
_cell.angle_gamma   90.00
#
_symmetry.space_group_name_H-M   'P 1'
#
loop_
_entity.id
_entity.type
_entity.pdbx_description
1 polymer ?
#
loop_
_entity_poly.entity_id
_entity_poly.type
_entity_poly.pdbx_seq_one_letter_code
_entity_poly.pdbx_strand_id
1 'polypeptide(L)'
;MKKKVLIITSIIFIGIIALWIGGIIPKQIGKIYGTRYMEDNFPEMQLECVNIEWNKYYGNYIISFKDKDNQVYGCVISPKYLPISIGQGINQIEEIYRDKYSSNTTEPYIPDGMDIADENEDKTPAIEKEYNRNLGNVTIEVLKDTITNKSVEILITDNNQDHYGWGVDFKIQKKVDGKWQNLKFIDDNLSWIDIAYTLNKDNQLKQKLNIEKYYGQLDKGIYRVGKSVYDKGYIDIYSDEFEIK
;
A
#
# COMPACT_ATOMS: atom_id res chain seq x y z
N MET A 1 35.57 40.68 31.28
CA MET A 1 35.38 39.23 31.03
C MET A 1 34.07 38.93 30.30
N LYS A 2 32.90 39.37 30.81
CA LYS A 2 31.57 39.13 30.22
C LYS A 2 31.45 39.54 28.73
N LYS A 3 31.95 40.72 28.35
CA LYS A 3 31.88 41.23 26.96
C LYS A 3 32.65 40.37 25.95
N LYS A 4 33.81 39.81 26.33
CA LYS A 4 34.60 38.91 25.47
C LYS A 4 33.92 37.55 25.29
N VAL A 5 33.33 37.00 26.37
CA VAL A 5 32.53 35.77 26.31
C VAL A 5 31.32 35.95 25.38
N LEU A 6 30.64 37.09 25.50
CA LEU A 6 29.45 37.41 24.68
C LEU A 6 29.79 37.50 23.19
N ILE A 7 30.93 38.11 22.84
CA ILE A 7 31.42 38.18 21.46
C ILE A 7 31.74 36.78 20.92
N ILE A 8 32.42 35.93 21.69
CA ILE A 8 32.75 34.56 21.28
C ILE A 8 31.48 33.72 21.07
N THR A 9 30.50 33.82 21.97
CA THR A 9 29.23 33.11 21.82
C THR A 9 28.45 33.56 20.58
N SER A 10 28.46 34.86 20.27
CA SER A 10 27.82 35.38 19.06
C SER A 10 28.49 34.87 17.78
N ILE A 11 29.82 34.79 17.75
CA ILE A 11 30.55 34.27 16.59
C ILE A 11 30.23 32.78 16.36
N ILE A 12 30.19 31.98 17.42
CA ILE A 12 29.82 30.55 17.33
C ILE A 12 28.38 30.40 16.82
N PHE A 13 27.46 31.21 17.33
CA PHE A 13 26.05 31.17 16.91
C PHE A 13 25.89 31.53 15.42
N ILE A 14 26.59 32.56 14.94
CA ILE A 14 26.61 32.92 13.52
C ILE A 14 27.19 31.77 12.67
N GLY A 15 28.24 31.11 13.16
CA GLY A 15 28.81 29.94 12.51
C GLY A 15 27.81 28.80 12.36
N ILE A 16 27.07 28.47 13.41
CA ILE A 16 26.02 27.43 13.38
C ILE A 16 24.92 27.81 12.38
N ILE A 17 24.47 29.07 12.37
CA ILE A 17 23.48 29.55 11.40
C ILE A 17 24.00 29.43 9.97
N ALA A 18 25.26 29.80 9.72
CA ALA A 18 25.86 29.67 8.39
C ALA A 18 25.92 28.21 7.93
N LEU A 19 26.27 27.28 8.82
CA LEU A 19 26.27 25.83 8.55
C LEU A 19 24.85 25.28 8.34
N TRP A 20 23.85 25.86 9.00
CA TRP A 20 22.44 25.51 8.84
C TRP A 20 21.89 25.98 7.49
N ILE A 21 22.05 27.27 7.16
CA ILE A 21 21.63 27.87 5.88
C ILE A 21 22.38 27.23 4.71
N GLY A 22 23.68 27.00 4.88
CA GLY A 22 24.54 26.33 3.91
C GLY A 22 24.18 24.87 3.66
N GLY A 23 23.25 24.28 4.43
CA GLY A 23 22.76 22.93 4.22
C GLY A 23 23.70 21.83 4.72
N ILE A 24 24.80 22.16 5.40
CA ILE A 24 25.74 21.17 5.96
C ILE A 24 25.08 20.42 7.10
N ILE A 25 24.48 21.14 8.07
CA ILE A 25 23.78 20.52 9.19
C ILE A 25 22.53 19.76 8.71
N PRO A 26 21.63 20.35 7.90
CA PRO A 26 20.46 19.62 7.38
C PRO A 26 20.81 18.35 6.59
N LYS A 27 21.89 18.37 5.80
CA LYS A 27 22.38 17.19 5.09
C LYS A 27 22.79 16.06 6.05
N GLN A 28 23.47 16.39 7.15
CA GLN A 28 23.85 15.37 8.15
C GLN A 28 22.63 14.85 8.92
N ILE A 29 21.66 15.71 9.23
CA ILE A 29 20.40 15.30 9.85
C ILE A 29 19.66 14.33 8.92
N GLY A 30 19.55 14.67 7.63
CA GLY A 30 18.94 13.79 6.62
C GLY A 30 19.64 12.44 6.51
N LYS A 31 20.98 12.41 6.49
CA LYS A 31 21.76 11.17 6.48
C LYS A 31 21.47 10.29 7.69
N ILE A 32 21.52 10.84 8.90
CA ILE A 32 21.27 10.10 10.15
C ILE A 32 19.84 9.57 10.18
N TYR A 33 18.86 10.43 9.85
CA TYR A 33 17.46 10.06 9.83
C TYR A 33 17.18 8.94 8.83
N GLY A 34 17.62 9.11 7.57
CA GLY A 34 17.40 8.11 6.53
C GLY A 34 18.10 6.78 6.84
N THR A 35 19.30 6.80 7.40
CA THR A 35 20.01 5.57 7.80
C THR A 35 19.24 4.82 8.87
N ARG A 36 18.81 5.50 9.95
CA ARG A 36 18.01 4.88 11.00
C ARG A 36 16.67 4.36 10.50
N TYR A 37 16.01 5.14 9.64
CA TYR A 37 14.75 4.70 9.04
C TYR A 37 14.93 3.37 8.29
N MET A 38 16.00 3.23 7.50
CA MET A 38 16.26 1.97 6.79
C MET A 38 16.62 0.82 7.74
N GLU A 39 17.41 1.08 8.78
CA GLU A 39 17.77 0.08 9.79
C GLU A 39 16.55 -0.43 10.56
N ASP A 40 15.63 0.46 10.93
CA ASP A 40 14.45 0.14 11.73
C ASP A 40 13.36 -0.57 10.91
N ASN A 41 13.18 -0.20 9.62
CA ASN A 41 12.08 -0.70 8.78
C ASN A 41 12.50 -1.83 7.83
N PHE A 42 13.78 -1.90 7.43
CA PHE A 42 14.31 -2.91 6.50
C PHE A 42 15.61 -3.58 7.00
N PRO A 43 15.66 -4.10 8.24
CA PRO A 43 16.90 -4.59 8.84
C PRO A 43 17.61 -5.67 8.02
N GLU A 44 16.84 -6.53 7.33
CA GLU A 44 17.34 -7.70 6.60
C GLU A 44 18.11 -7.31 5.34
N MET A 45 17.79 -6.16 4.73
CA MET A 45 18.51 -5.65 3.56
C MET A 45 19.92 -5.14 3.88
N GLN A 46 20.17 -4.77 5.14
CA GLN A 46 21.48 -4.28 5.61
C GLN A 46 22.02 -3.14 4.73
N LEU A 47 21.14 -2.17 4.47
CA LEU A 47 21.40 -1.03 3.58
C LEU A 47 22.48 -0.09 4.15
N GLU A 48 23.51 0.19 3.36
CA GLU A 48 24.55 1.16 3.70
C GLU A 48 24.30 2.49 2.96
N CYS A 49 24.24 3.60 3.69
CA CYS A 49 24.11 4.93 3.07
C CYS A 49 25.39 5.29 2.28
N VAL A 50 25.27 5.38 0.95
CA VAL A 50 26.39 5.72 0.07
C VAL A 50 26.47 7.21 -0.24
N ASN A 51 25.34 7.89 -0.36
CA ASN A 51 25.33 9.30 -0.74
C ASN A 51 24.09 10.03 -0.23
N ILE A 52 24.21 11.35 -0.09
CA ILE A 52 23.08 12.26 0.05
C ILE A 52 23.38 13.56 -0.69
N GLU A 53 22.48 13.97 -1.59
CA GLU A 53 22.68 15.13 -2.47
C GLU A 53 21.47 16.05 -2.45
N TRP A 54 21.72 17.34 -2.62
CA TRP A 54 20.67 18.34 -2.71
C TRP A 54 20.18 18.45 -4.16
N ASN A 55 18.91 18.16 -4.39
CA ASN A 55 18.29 18.43 -5.68
C ASN A 55 17.72 19.85 -5.71
N LYS A 56 18.41 20.74 -6.44
CA LYS A 56 18.03 22.15 -6.58
C LYS A 56 16.70 22.39 -7.28
N TYR A 57 16.22 21.45 -8.10
CA TYR A 57 14.99 21.60 -8.88
C TYR A 57 13.75 21.29 -8.05
N TYR A 58 13.83 20.23 -7.23
CA TYR A 58 12.71 19.81 -6.39
C TYR A 58 12.80 20.30 -4.94
N GLY A 59 13.92 20.91 -4.56
CA GLY A 59 14.10 21.46 -3.21
C GLY A 59 14.17 20.39 -2.13
N ASN A 60 14.65 19.19 -2.46
CA ASN A 60 14.73 18.06 -1.55
C ASN A 60 16.11 17.41 -1.58
N TYR A 61 16.44 16.65 -0.54
CA TYR A 61 17.61 15.78 -0.57
C TYR A 61 17.24 14.45 -1.24
N ILE A 62 18.18 13.88 -2.00
CA ILE A 62 18.13 12.51 -2.48
C ILE A 62 19.19 11.75 -1.69
N ILE A 63 18.75 10.74 -0.94
CA ILE A 63 19.64 9.81 -0.23
C ILE A 63 19.72 8.51 -1.02
N SER A 64 20.91 7.93 -1.08
CA SER A 64 21.15 6.67 -1.78
C SER A 64 21.75 5.66 -0.82
N PHE A 65 21.27 4.43 -0.93
CA PHE A 65 21.73 3.27 -0.17
C PHE A 65 22.20 2.18 -1.11
N LYS A 66 23.10 1.32 -0.66
CA LYS A 66 23.42 0.06 -1.36
C LYS A 66 23.17 -1.13 -0.44
N ASP A 67 22.79 -2.26 -1.00
CA ASP A 67 22.78 -3.54 -0.29
C ASP A 67 24.10 -4.30 -0.45
N LYS A 68 24.14 -5.53 0.07
CA LYS A 68 25.29 -6.45 -0.02
C LYS A 68 25.64 -6.87 -1.44
N ASP A 69 24.66 -6.88 -2.32
CA ASP A 69 24.81 -7.25 -3.73
C ASP A 69 25.23 -6.03 -4.58
N ASN A 70 25.47 -4.88 -3.94
CA ASN A 70 25.76 -3.57 -4.55
C ASN A 70 24.61 -3.00 -5.37
N GLN A 71 23.38 -3.46 -5.18
CA GLN A 71 22.20 -2.83 -5.76
C GLN A 71 21.95 -1.50 -5.04
N VAL A 72 21.71 -0.44 -5.81
CA VAL A 72 21.57 0.93 -5.29
C VAL A 72 20.09 1.34 -5.28
N TYR A 73 19.66 1.89 -4.15
CA TYR A 73 18.31 2.37 -3.91
C TYR A 73 18.34 3.86 -3.60
N GLY A 74 17.42 4.63 -4.16
CA GLY A 74 17.33 6.07 -3.95
C GLY A 74 16.02 6.47 -3.31
N CYS A 75 16.07 7.33 -2.31
CA CYS A 75 14.87 7.92 -1.71
C CYS A 75 14.99 9.44 -1.61
N VAL A 76 13.85 10.10 -1.57
CA VAL A 76 13.75 11.52 -1.27
C VAL A 76 13.67 11.71 0.25
N ILE A 77 14.47 12.64 0.78
CA ILE A 77 14.30 13.22 2.11
C ILE A 77 13.81 14.65 1.94
N SER A 78 12.61 14.91 2.48
CA SER A 78 11.94 16.19 2.38
C SER A 78 11.20 16.53 3.68
N PRO A 79 10.95 17.81 3.93
CA PRO A 79 11.59 19.00 3.33
C PRO A 79 13.09 19.14 3.71
N LYS A 80 13.78 20.16 3.18
CA LYS A 80 15.21 20.45 3.49
C LYS A 80 15.48 20.61 4.99
N TYR A 81 14.54 21.21 5.72
CA TYR A 81 14.67 21.54 7.13
C TYR A 81 13.60 20.78 7.93
N LEU A 82 13.81 20.65 9.24
CA LEU A 82 12.89 19.91 10.10
C LEU A 82 11.46 20.50 10.09
N PRO A 83 10.43 19.65 10.28
CA PRO A 83 10.50 18.19 10.39
C PRO A 83 10.80 17.53 9.04
N ILE A 84 11.60 16.46 9.03
CA ILE A 84 11.95 15.72 7.79
C ILE A 84 11.29 14.34 7.79
N SER A 85 11.00 13.83 6.60
CA SER A 85 10.47 12.49 6.35
C SER A 85 11.16 11.87 5.13
N ILE A 86 11.03 10.56 5.00
CA ILE A 86 11.38 9.84 3.77
C ILE A 86 10.16 9.82 2.85
N GLY A 87 10.37 9.94 1.55
CA GLY A 87 9.30 10.03 0.57
C GLY A 87 9.57 9.15 -0.64
N GLN A 88 9.38 9.73 -1.84
CA GLN A 88 9.50 9.04 -3.12
C GLN A 88 10.73 8.13 -3.20
N GLY A 89 10.55 6.93 -3.76
CA GLY A 89 11.55 5.86 -3.82
C GLY A 89 11.41 4.82 -2.70
N ILE A 90 10.72 5.14 -1.60
CA ILE A 90 10.55 4.19 -0.49
C ILE A 90 9.67 2.99 -0.86
N ASN A 91 8.59 3.20 -1.63
CA ASN A 91 7.66 2.13 -2.02
C ASN A 91 8.36 0.99 -2.77
N GLN A 92 9.35 1.30 -3.61
CA GLN A 92 10.13 0.29 -4.35
C GLN A 92 11.00 -0.53 -3.40
N ILE A 93 11.61 0.10 -2.39
CA ILE A 93 12.40 -0.60 -1.37
C ILE A 93 11.48 -1.51 -0.55
N GLU A 94 10.32 -1.00 -0.15
CA GLU A 94 9.34 -1.80 0.59
C GLU A 94 8.86 -3.02 -0.19
N GLU A 95 8.59 -2.88 -1.49
CA GLU A 95 8.20 -3.99 -2.38
C GLU A 95 9.29 -5.06 -2.46
N ILE A 96 10.52 -4.65 -2.77
CA ILE A 96 11.68 -5.57 -2.84
C ILE A 96 11.92 -6.25 -1.49
N TYR A 97 11.79 -5.50 -0.39
CA TYR A 97 11.93 -6.04 0.95
C TYR A 97 10.87 -7.07 1.26
N ARG A 98 9.61 -6.78 0.90
CA ARG A 98 8.49 -7.70 1.07
C ARG A 98 8.71 -8.99 0.30
N ASP A 99 9.10 -8.89 -0.97
CA ASP A 99 9.32 -10.04 -1.84
C ASP A 99 10.49 -10.93 -1.38
N LYS A 100 11.60 -10.32 -0.95
CA LYS A 100 12.82 -11.07 -0.60
C LYS A 100 12.84 -11.59 0.84
N TYR A 101 12.31 -10.82 1.80
CA TYR A 101 12.55 -11.07 3.22
C TYR A 101 11.26 -11.24 4.03
N SER A 102 10.16 -10.63 3.61
CA SER A 102 8.88 -10.84 4.25
C SER A 102 8.15 -11.99 3.56
N SER A 103 8.70 -13.21 3.67
CA SER A 103 8.14 -14.47 3.16
C SER A 103 6.83 -14.87 3.87
N ASN A 104 5.86 -13.95 3.86
CA ASN A 104 4.44 -14.03 4.16
C ASN A 104 3.65 -13.19 3.14
N THR A 105 4.24 -12.79 2.01
CA THR A 105 3.47 -12.74 0.77
C THR A 105 3.05 -14.17 0.44
N THR A 106 1.85 -14.53 0.92
CA THR A 106 0.97 -15.37 0.10
C THR A 106 1.18 -14.93 -1.33
N GLU A 107 1.71 -15.82 -2.18
CA GLU A 107 1.46 -15.72 -3.61
C GLU A 107 -0.01 -15.29 -3.75
N PRO A 108 -0.32 -14.22 -4.51
CA PRO A 108 -1.70 -13.94 -4.83
C PRO A 108 -2.31 -15.27 -5.26
N TYR A 109 -3.43 -15.66 -4.64
CA TYR A 109 -4.17 -16.80 -5.16
C TYR A 109 -4.61 -16.36 -6.56
N ILE A 110 -3.82 -16.71 -7.56
CA ILE A 110 -4.16 -16.63 -8.96
C ILE A 110 -4.93 -17.92 -9.20
N PRO A 111 -6.26 -17.86 -9.38
CA PRO A 111 -7.03 -19.04 -9.70
C PRO A 111 -6.42 -19.70 -10.95
N ASP A 112 -6.30 -21.03 -10.96
CA ASP A 112 -5.75 -21.75 -12.11
C ASP A 112 -6.46 -21.31 -13.41
N GLY A 113 -5.70 -20.70 -14.32
CA GLY A 113 -6.18 -20.25 -15.63
C GLY A 113 -6.62 -18.79 -15.77
N MET A 114 -6.26 -17.89 -14.84
CA MET A 114 -6.54 -16.44 -14.96
C MET A 114 -5.32 -15.57 -15.27
N ASP A 115 -5.54 -14.56 -16.12
CA ASP A 115 -4.56 -13.55 -16.48
C ASP A 115 -4.72 -12.29 -15.60
N ILE A 116 -3.59 -11.66 -15.22
CA ILE A 116 -3.56 -10.35 -14.56
C ILE A 116 -3.70 -9.28 -15.63
N ALA A 117 -4.47 -8.21 -15.38
CA ALA A 117 -4.55 -7.10 -16.33
C ALA A 117 -3.17 -6.42 -16.46
N ASP A 118 -2.69 -6.23 -17.69
CA ASP A 118 -1.40 -5.57 -17.96
C ASP A 118 -1.35 -4.17 -17.33
N GLU A 119 -0.19 -3.80 -16.77
CA GLU A 119 0.08 -2.43 -16.33
C GLU A 119 -0.06 -1.48 -17.53
N ASN A 120 -0.88 -0.44 -17.39
CA ASN A 120 -1.01 0.58 -18.44
C ASN A 120 0.34 1.30 -18.62
N GLU A 121 1.12 0.92 -19.64
CA GLU A 121 2.37 1.60 -20.04
C GLU A 121 2.13 3.01 -20.63
N ASP A 122 0.88 3.41 -20.86
CA ASP A 122 0.58 4.63 -21.60
C ASP A 122 0.55 5.86 -20.67
N LYS A 123 1.62 6.67 -20.73
CA LYS A 123 1.78 7.96 -20.02
C LYS A 123 0.94 9.10 -20.63
N THR A 124 -0.27 8.77 -21.10
CA THR A 124 -1.21 9.75 -21.65
C THR A 124 -2.08 10.25 -20.49
N PRO A 125 -2.25 11.58 -20.27
CA PRO A 125 -3.16 12.08 -19.25
C PRO A 125 -4.55 11.47 -19.50
N ALA A 126 -5.11 10.84 -18.46
CA ALA A 126 -6.40 10.17 -18.52
C ALA A 126 -7.47 11.15 -19.04
N ILE A 127 -7.82 11.01 -20.32
CA ILE A 127 -9.10 11.50 -20.81
C ILE A 127 -10.13 10.70 -20.03
N GLU A 128 -11.04 11.39 -19.34
CA GLU A 128 -12.11 10.77 -18.55
C GLU A 128 -12.92 9.87 -19.49
N LYS A 129 -12.55 8.58 -19.55
CA LYS A 129 -13.20 7.62 -20.41
C LYS A 129 -14.52 7.31 -19.72
N GLU A 130 -15.61 7.75 -20.33
CA GLU A 130 -16.94 7.43 -19.83
C GLU A 130 -17.19 5.93 -20.03
N TYR A 131 -17.06 5.16 -18.96
CA TYR A 131 -17.37 3.73 -18.96
C TYR A 131 -18.88 3.55 -18.87
N ASN A 132 -19.45 2.72 -19.73
CA ASN A 132 -20.88 2.43 -19.70
C ASN A 132 -21.13 1.17 -18.85
N ARG A 133 -21.17 1.34 -17.53
CA ARG A 133 -21.33 0.26 -16.55
C ARG A 133 -22.66 0.37 -15.82
N ASN A 134 -23.19 -0.78 -15.41
CA ASN A 134 -24.38 -0.89 -14.60
C ASN A 134 -24.16 -1.97 -13.52
N LEU A 135 -24.38 -1.58 -12.27
CA LEU A 135 -24.27 -2.49 -11.11
C LEU A 135 -25.26 -3.67 -11.19
N GLY A 136 -26.41 -3.48 -11.84
CA GLY A 136 -27.41 -4.53 -12.03
C GLY A 136 -26.97 -5.67 -12.95
N ASN A 137 -25.88 -5.49 -13.69
CA ASN A 137 -25.27 -6.55 -14.52
C ASN A 137 -24.23 -7.37 -13.77
N VAL A 138 -24.02 -7.06 -12.48
CA VAL A 138 -23.02 -7.71 -11.64
C VAL A 138 -23.71 -8.57 -10.58
N THR A 139 -23.23 -9.79 -10.40
CA THR A 139 -23.60 -10.65 -9.28
C THR A 139 -22.35 -11.12 -8.53
N ILE A 140 -22.49 -11.29 -7.21
CA ILE A 140 -21.47 -11.89 -6.35
C ILE A 140 -22.16 -13.02 -5.59
N GLU A 141 -21.68 -14.24 -5.76
CA GLU A 141 -22.26 -15.43 -5.15
C GLU A 141 -21.24 -16.13 -4.27
N VAL A 142 -21.65 -16.57 -3.08
CA VAL A 142 -20.83 -17.40 -2.19
C VAL A 142 -20.93 -18.85 -2.60
N LEU A 143 -19.79 -19.49 -2.84
CA LEU A 143 -19.70 -20.92 -3.11
C LEU A 143 -19.87 -21.71 -1.81
N LYS A 144 -21.07 -22.23 -1.59
CA LYS A 144 -21.53 -22.76 -0.28
C LYS A 144 -20.70 -23.92 0.26
N ASP A 145 -20.13 -24.74 -0.62
CA ASP A 145 -19.27 -25.87 -0.30
C ASP A 145 -17.86 -25.47 0.17
N THR A 146 -17.48 -24.21 -0.02
CA THR A 146 -16.17 -23.66 0.36
C THR A 146 -16.18 -22.89 1.68
N ILE A 147 -17.36 -22.71 2.28
CA ILE A 147 -17.54 -21.91 3.50
C ILE A 147 -16.81 -22.59 4.67
N THR A 148 -15.88 -21.85 5.26
CA THR A 148 -15.28 -22.16 6.56
C THR A 148 -15.24 -20.90 7.42
N ASN A 149 -14.93 -21.03 8.71
CA ASN A 149 -14.72 -19.85 9.56
C ASN A 149 -13.42 -19.09 9.26
N LYS A 150 -12.61 -19.55 8.29
CA LYS A 150 -11.30 -18.97 7.92
C LYS A 150 -11.25 -18.47 6.48
N SER A 151 -12.07 -19.00 5.60
CA SER A 151 -12.09 -18.66 4.18
C SER A 151 -13.43 -18.98 3.53
N VAL A 152 -13.71 -18.30 2.43
CA VAL A 152 -14.83 -18.59 1.54
C VAL A 152 -14.44 -18.28 0.11
N GLU A 153 -14.96 -19.01 -0.87
CA GLU A 153 -14.84 -18.66 -2.28
C GLU A 153 -16.09 -17.92 -2.76
N ILE A 154 -15.87 -16.88 -3.57
CA ILE A 154 -16.93 -16.15 -4.25
C ILE A 154 -16.82 -16.32 -5.77
N LEU A 155 -17.95 -16.27 -6.45
CA LEU A 155 -18.06 -16.16 -7.89
C LEU A 155 -18.64 -14.80 -8.24
N ILE A 156 -17.84 -13.97 -8.89
CA ILE A 156 -18.25 -12.68 -9.44
C ILE A 156 -18.63 -12.92 -10.90
N THR A 157 -19.82 -12.48 -11.32
CA THR A 157 -20.20 -12.41 -12.74
C THR A 157 -20.46 -10.95 -13.08
N ASP A 158 -19.82 -10.43 -14.13
CA ASP A 158 -19.96 -9.03 -14.53
C ASP A 158 -20.25 -8.95 -16.03
N ASN A 159 -21.52 -8.80 -16.38
CA ASN A 159 -22.01 -8.78 -17.76
C ASN A 159 -22.02 -7.38 -18.39
N ASN A 160 -21.23 -6.43 -17.86
CA ASN A 160 -21.08 -5.12 -18.49
C ASN A 160 -20.26 -5.23 -19.78
N GLN A 161 -20.46 -4.29 -20.72
CA GLN A 161 -19.56 -4.19 -21.88
C GLN A 161 -18.17 -3.72 -21.44
N ASP A 162 -18.12 -2.75 -20.53
CA ASP A 162 -16.91 -2.31 -19.84
C ASP A 162 -16.88 -2.93 -18.44
N HIS A 163 -16.14 -4.02 -18.24
CA HIS A 163 -16.05 -4.67 -16.94
C HIS A 163 -15.44 -3.76 -15.87
N TYR A 164 -15.82 -4.00 -14.61
CA TYR A 164 -15.14 -3.41 -13.46
C TYR A 164 -13.76 -4.04 -13.26
N GLY A 165 -12.85 -3.26 -12.66
CA GLY A 165 -11.60 -3.81 -12.12
C GLY A 165 -11.90 -4.52 -10.80
N TRP A 166 -11.62 -5.81 -10.73
CA TRP A 166 -11.92 -6.62 -9.55
C TRP A 166 -10.65 -6.85 -8.74
N GLY A 167 -10.52 -6.15 -7.61
CA GLY A 167 -9.34 -6.24 -6.74
C GLY A 167 -9.27 -7.49 -5.89
N VAL A 168 -8.20 -7.62 -5.10
CA VAL A 168 -8.12 -8.63 -4.00
C VAL A 168 -8.89 -8.21 -2.76
N ASP A 169 -9.20 -6.92 -2.62
CA ASP A 169 -9.83 -6.35 -1.43
C ASP A 169 -11.25 -6.88 -1.23
N PHE A 170 -11.64 -7.06 0.03
CA PHE A 170 -12.99 -7.45 0.37
C PHE A 170 -13.39 -6.97 1.77
N LYS A 171 -14.70 -6.78 1.95
CA LYS A 171 -15.35 -6.47 3.21
C LYS A 171 -16.12 -7.69 3.70
N ILE A 172 -16.14 -7.90 5.01
CA ILE A 172 -17.06 -8.86 5.65
C ILE A 172 -18.04 -8.08 6.50
N GLN A 173 -19.33 -8.35 6.32
CA GLN A 173 -20.39 -7.84 7.19
C GLN A 173 -21.05 -8.98 7.95
N LYS A 174 -21.28 -8.77 9.25
CA LYS A 174 -22.08 -9.66 10.10
C LYS A 174 -23.47 -9.09 10.29
N LYS A 175 -24.48 -9.96 10.26
CA LYS A 175 -25.87 -9.60 10.59
C LYS A 175 -26.05 -9.66 12.10
N VAL A 176 -26.30 -8.51 12.72
CA VAL A 176 -26.54 -8.35 14.16
C VAL A 176 -27.85 -7.59 14.32
N ASP A 177 -28.82 -8.19 15.03
CA ASP A 177 -30.16 -7.62 15.24
C ASP A 177 -30.85 -7.19 13.93
N GLY A 178 -30.72 -8.01 12.89
CA GLY A 178 -31.27 -7.76 11.56
C GLY A 178 -30.55 -6.67 10.75
N LYS A 179 -29.48 -6.07 11.28
CA LYS A 179 -28.69 -5.03 10.62
C LYS A 179 -27.30 -5.55 10.25
N TRP A 180 -26.79 -5.07 9.12
CA TRP A 180 -25.43 -5.39 8.68
C TRP A 180 -24.41 -4.47 9.36
N GLN A 181 -23.36 -5.07 9.91
CA GLN A 181 -22.23 -4.36 10.53
C GLN A 181 -20.93 -4.82 9.89
N ASN A 182 -20.10 -3.88 9.43
CA ASN A 182 -18.76 -4.18 8.94
C ASN A 182 -17.92 -4.77 10.08
N LEU A 183 -17.22 -5.86 9.80
CA LEU A 183 -16.15 -6.30 10.67
C LEU A 183 -14.97 -5.34 10.54
N LYS A 184 -14.23 -5.19 11.64
CA LYS A 184 -12.97 -4.45 11.65
C LYS A 184 -11.85 -5.39 11.24
N PHE A 185 -10.84 -4.83 10.58
CA PHE A 185 -9.59 -5.54 10.36
C PHE A 185 -8.94 -5.91 11.69
N ILE A 186 -8.19 -7.01 11.70
CA ILE A 186 -7.42 -7.43 12.88
C ILE A 186 -6.24 -6.50 13.17
N ASP A 187 -5.77 -5.77 12.16
CA ASP A 187 -4.68 -4.80 12.25
C ASP A 187 -4.96 -3.64 11.27
N ASP A 188 -4.75 -2.40 11.72
CA ASP A 188 -4.94 -1.18 10.93
C ASP A 188 -3.82 -0.97 9.89
N ASN A 189 -2.70 -1.70 10.02
CA ASN A 189 -1.57 -1.65 9.07
C ASN A 189 -1.72 -2.65 7.91
N LEU A 190 -2.86 -3.34 7.79
CA LEU A 190 -3.11 -4.25 6.68
C LEU A 190 -3.27 -3.47 5.38
N SER A 191 -2.45 -3.83 4.39
CA SER A 191 -2.51 -3.30 3.03
C SER A 191 -2.97 -4.38 2.06
N TRP A 192 -3.69 -3.94 1.04
CA TRP A 192 -4.06 -4.77 -0.10
C TRP A 192 -3.05 -4.54 -1.22
N ILE A 193 -2.76 -5.59 -1.99
CA ILE A 193 -2.02 -5.42 -3.24
C ILE A 193 -2.93 -4.73 -4.26
N ASP A 194 -2.40 -3.74 -4.97
CA ASP A 194 -3.16 -2.98 -5.97
C ASP A 194 -3.10 -3.73 -7.32
N ILE A 195 -3.91 -4.78 -7.44
CA ILE A 195 -4.05 -5.55 -8.67
C ILE A 195 -5.53 -5.68 -9.02
N ALA A 196 -5.84 -5.67 -10.32
CA ALA A 196 -7.18 -5.97 -10.83
C ALA A 196 -7.14 -7.27 -11.63
N TYR A 197 -7.98 -8.23 -11.26
CA TYR A 197 -8.14 -9.47 -11.99
C TYR A 197 -9.00 -9.27 -13.24
N THR A 198 -8.64 -9.97 -14.31
CA THR A 198 -9.48 -10.08 -15.49
C THR A 198 -10.56 -11.14 -15.28
N LEU A 199 -11.70 -10.96 -15.94
CA LEU A 199 -12.74 -11.98 -15.98
C LEU A 199 -12.36 -13.06 -17.01
N ASN A 200 -12.82 -14.29 -16.77
CA ASN A 200 -12.75 -15.37 -17.74
C ASN A 200 -13.67 -15.09 -18.95
N LYS A 201 -13.58 -15.93 -19.98
CA LYS A 201 -14.35 -15.80 -21.25
C LYS A 201 -15.88 -15.81 -21.08
N ASP A 202 -16.36 -16.31 -19.96
CA ASP A 202 -17.76 -16.36 -19.56
C ASP A 202 -18.18 -15.17 -18.67
N ASN A 203 -17.34 -14.13 -18.58
CA ASN A 203 -17.52 -12.95 -17.74
C ASN A 203 -17.54 -13.28 -16.23
N GLN A 204 -16.87 -14.35 -15.83
CA GLN A 204 -16.82 -14.80 -14.43
C GLN A 204 -15.43 -14.73 -13.83
N LEU A 205 -15.37 -14.50 -12.53
CA LEU A 205 -14.16 -14.49 -11.73
C LEU A 205 -14.43 -15.20 -10.40
N LYS A 206 -13.72 -16.30 -10.18
CA LYS A 206 -13.73 -17.01 -8.89
C LYS A 206 -12.61 -16.50 -8.00
N GLN A 207 -12.90 -16.08 -6.79
CA GLN A 207 -11.88 -15.63 -5.83
C GLN A 207 -12.01 -16.38 -4.51
N LYS A 208 -10.89 -16.91 -4.01
CA LYS A 208 -10.79 -17.43 -2.66
C LYS A 208 -10.37 -16.32 -1.70
N LEU A 209 -11.21 -16.06 -0.71
CA LEU A 209 -11.02 -15.00 0.28
C LEU A 209 -10.41 -15.59 1.55
N ASN A 210 -9.23 -15.10 1.95
CA ASN A 210 -8.59 -15.49 3.20
C ASN A 210 -9.11 -14.60 4.36
N ILE A 211 -10.23 -14.99 4.96
CA ILE A 211 -10.86 -14.23 6.04
C ILE A 211 -9.97 -14.19 7.28
N GLU A 212 -9.33 -15.31 7.64
CA GLU A 212 -8.47 -15.41 8.83
C GLU A 212 -7.35 -14.36 8.83
N LYS A 213 -6.76 -14.08 7.67
CA LYS A 213 -5.70 -13.08 7.51
C LYS A 213 -6.14 -11.66 7.84
N TYR A 214 -7.38 -11.28 7.48
CA TYR A 214 -7.83 -9.87 7.58
C TYR A 214 -8.80 -9.63 8.74
N TYR A 215 -9.59 -10.63 9.11
CA TYR A 215 -10.67 -10.53 10.11
C TYR A 215 -10.56 -11.58 11.22
N GLY A 216 -9.55 -12.45 11.18
CA GLY A 216 -9.45 -13.58 12.09
C GLY A 216 -10.49 -14.67 11.79
N GLN A 217 -10.68 -15.59 12.72
CA GLN A 217 -11.70 -16.62 12.58
C GLN A 217 -13.09 -16.03 12.86
N LEU A 218 -14.04 -16.31 11.98
CA LEU A 218 -15.41 -15.88 12.17
C LEU A 218 -16.10 -16.70 13.25
N ASP A 219 -16.75 -16.00 14.18
CA ASP A 219 -17.70 -16.62 15.10
C ASP A 219 -18.96 -17.10 14.38
N LYS A 220 -19.77 -17.91 15.06
CA LYS A 220 -21.08 -18.30 14.57
C LYS A 220 -21.94 -17.08 14.22
N GLY A 221 -22.70 -17.19 13.13
CA GLY A 221 -23.60 -16.14 12.67
C GLY A 221 -23.77 -16.10 11.15
N ILE A 222 -24.52 -15.09 10.70
CA ILE A 222 -24.84 -14.85 9.29
C ILE A 222 -23.99 -13.68 8.79
N TYR A 223 -23.35 -13.88 7.64
CA TYR A 223 -22.39 -12.95 7.04
C TYR A 223 -22.70 -12.72 5.56
N ARG A 224 -22.09 -11.67 5.00
CA ARG A 224 -22.00 -11.45 3.54
C ARG A 224 -20.67 -10.81 3.19
N VAL A 225 -20.21 -11.03 1.96
CA VAL A 225 -19.01 -10.41 1.40
C VAL A 225 -19.40 -9.12 0.69
N GLY A 226 -18.56 -8.08 0.81
CA GLY A 226 -18.65 -6.86 0.01
C GLY A 226 -17.40 -6.68 -0.85
N LYS A 227 -17.59 -6.24 -2.09
CA LYS A 227 -16.52 -5.82 -3.00
C LYS A 227 -16.74 -4.35 -3.37
N SER A 228 -15.67 -3.55 -3.33
CA SER A 228 -15.74 -2.14 -3.70
C SER A 228 -15.36 -2.01 -5.17
N VAL A 229 -16.17 -1.28 -5.95
CA VAL A 229 -15.84 -0.93 -7.34
C VAL A 229 -15.91 0.58 -7.53
N TYR A 230 -15.15 1.09 -8.50
CA TYR A 230 -15.20 2.51 -8.87
C TYR A 230 -16.18 2.74 -10.02
N ASP A 231 -17.26 3.47 -9.74
CA ASP A 231 -18.25 3.96 -10.69
C ASP A 231 -18.68 5.38 -10.29
N LYS A 232 -17.99 6.40 -10.82
CA LYS A 232 -18.19 7.81 -10.43
C LYS A 232 -18.08 8.03 -8.90
N GLY A 233 -17.30 7.18 -8.23
CA GLY A 233 -17.22 7.05 -6.78
C GLY A 233 -17.11 5.57 -6.39
N TYR A 234 -16.65 5.28 -5.16
CA TYR A 234 -16.61 3.90 -4.67
C TYR A 234 -17.99 3.43 -4.23
N ILE A 235 -18.41 2.29 -4.75
CA ILE A 235 -19.69 1.65 -4.43
C ILE A 235 -19.43 0.20 -4.02
N ASP A 236 -20.10 -0.24 -2.96
CA ASP A 236 -20.03 -1.63 -2.50
C ASP A 236 -21.11 -2.49 -3.15
N ILE A 237 -20.69 -3.62 -3.74
CA ILE A 237 -21.57 -4.68 -4.21
C ILE A 237 -21.45 -5.84 -3.22
N TYR A 238 -22.58 -6.40 -2.79
CA TYR A 238 -22.61 -7.44 -1.77
C TYR A 238 -23.03 -8.80 -2.33
N SER A 239 -22.47 -9.86 -1.76
CA SER A 239 -22.86 -11.23 -2.04
C SER A 239 -24.21 -11.61 -1.43
N ASP A 240 -24.68 -12.83 -1.74
CA ASP A 240 -25.66 -13.53 -0.92
C ASP A 240 -25.14 -13.83 0.50
N GLU A 241 -26.08 -14.18 1.39
CA GLU A 241 -25.79 -14.45 2.81
C GLU A 241 -25.19 -15.86 2.98
N PHE A 242 -24.23 -15.99 3.89
CA PHE A 242 -23.66 -17.28 4.30
C PHE A 242 -23.61 -17.43 5.82
N GLU A 243 -23.65 -18.66 6.31
CA GLU A 243 -23.72 -18.98 7.74
C GLU A 243 -22.45 -19.70 8.22
N ILE A 244 -21.92 -19.26 9.36
CA ILE A 244 -20.91 -19.99 10.14
C ILE A 244 -21.61 -20.70 11.31
N LYS A 245 -21.45 -22.02 11.40
CA LYS A 245 -22.17 -22.91 12.31
C LYS A 245 -21.42 -23.28 13.59
#